data_AF-A0A9E5GQZ6-F1
#
_entry.id   AF-A0A9E5GQZ6-F1
#
_cell.length_a   1.000
_cell.length_b   1.000
_cell.length_c   1.000
_cell.angle_alpha   90.00
_cell.angle_beta   90.00
_cell.angle_gamma   90.00
#
_symmetry.space_group_name_H-M   'P 1'
#
loop_
_entity.id
_entity.type
_entity.pdbx_description
1 polymer ?
#
loop_
_entity_poly.entity_id
_entity_poly.type
_entity_poly.pdbx_seq_one_letter_code
_entity_poly.pdbx_strand_id
1 'polypeptide(L)'
;MENSKIDFGQVIARIITLLIVKPFTLPFKIYRNTLESLSNSADKTSSESTLDKEFPLYVWSVGLYDAIIALIYPLGFISAVITTYGAKDYYTDEYDWQVFIYMLISTYFLPLVFGLLKELLSITLKMLLYLKIISKQ
;
A
#
# COMPACT_ATOMS: atom_id res chain seq x y z
N MET A 1 26.40 -1.82 -36.61
CA MET A 1 25.67 -2.21 -35.39
C MET A 1 26.57 -1.87 -34.21
N GLU A 2 26.22 -0.84 -33.46
CA GLU A 2 27.00 -0.36 -32.32
C GLU A 2 26.86 -1.39 -31.19
N ASN A 3 27.94 -2.12 -30.91
CA ASN A 3 28.00 -3.05 -29.79
C ASN A 3 28.06 -2.22 -28.50
N SER A 4 26.89 -1.87 -27.94
CA SER A 4 26.83 -1.36 -26.59
C SER A 4 27.39 -2.44 -25.65
N LYS A 5 28.58 -2.20 -25.09
CA LYS A 5 29.15 -3.06 -24.05
C LYS A 5 28.16 -3.03 -22.87
N ILE A 6 27.53 -4.18 -22.61
CA ILE A 6 26.66 -4.34 -21.45
C ILE A 6 27.55 -4.25 -20.20
N ASP A 7 27.29 -3.24 -19.36
CA ASP A 7 27.91 -3.15 -18.05
C ASP A 7 27.21 -4.13 -17.10
N PHE A 8 27.81 -5.31 -16.95
CA PHE A 8 27.29 -6.37 -16.06
C PHE A 8 27.18 -5.92 -14.60
N GLY A 9 28.05 -5.03 -14.13
CA GLY A 9 27.99 -4.50 -12.77
C GLY A 9 26.72 -3.67 -12.57
N GLN A 10 26.43 -2.80 -13.54
CA GLN A 10 25.21 -2.00 -13.54
C GLN A 10 23.95 -2.88 -13.62
N VAL A 11 23.97 -3.95 -14.43
CA VAL A 11 22.86 -4.89 -14.56
C VAL A 11 22.61 -5.63 -13.24
N ILE A 12 23.64 -6.16 -12.59
CA ILE A 12 23.51 -6.85 -11.30
C ILE A 12 22.98 -5.90 -10.22
N ALA A 13 23.51 -4.68 -10.13
CA ALA A 13 23.01 -3.67 -9.19
C ALA A 13 21.53 -3.35 -9.42
N ARG A 14 21.11 -3.27 -10.69
CA ARG A 14 19.70 -3.06 -11.05
C ARG A 14 18.82 -4.22 -10.63
N ILE A 15 19.28 -5.47 -10.85
CA ILE A 15 18.55 -6.68 -10.43
C ILE A 15 18.35 -6.69 -8.91
N ILE A 16 19.42 -6.46 -8.13
CA ILE A 16 19.36 -6.39 -6.66
C ILE A 16 18.38 -5.30 -6.22
N THR A 17 18.43 -4.12 -6.85
CA THR A 17 17.53 -3.02 -6.52
C THR A 17 16.07 -3.39 -6.77
N LEU A 18 15.78 -4.06 -7.89
CA LEU A 18 14.42 -4.44 -8.27
C LEU A 18 13.87 -5.60 -7.43
N LEU A 19 14.70 -6.58 -7.09
CA LEU A 19 14.26 -7.80 -6.38
C LEU A 19 14.31 -7.67 -4.87
N ILE A 20 15.20 -6.84 -4.32
CA ILE A 20 15.40 -6.72 -2.87
C ILE A 20 15.00 -5.33 -2.40
N VAL A 21 15.60 -4.27 -2.92
CA VAL A 21 15.38 -2.93 -2.34
C VAL A 21 13.94 -2.46 -2.55
N LYS A 22 13.37 -2.63 -3.74
CA LYS A 22 12.01 -2.16 -4.03
C LYS A 22 10.92 -2.91 -3.25
N PRO A 23 10.86 -4.26 -3.22
CA PRO A 23 9.80 -4.95 -2.52
C PRO A 23 9.77 -4.62 -1.02
N PHE A 24 10.92 -4.34 -0.42
CA PHE A 24 10.99 -3.94 0.98
C PHE A 24 10.69 -2.45 1.18
N THR A 25 11.09 -1.54 0.30
CA THR A 25 10.80 -0.10 0.48
C THR A 25 9.38 0.31 0.09
N LEU A 26 8.73 -0.44 -0.81
CA LEU A 26 7.41 -0.13 -1.34
C LEU A 26 6.30 -0.10 -0.28
N PRO A 27 6.15 -1.10 0.62
CA PRO A 27 5.10 -1.09 1.63
C PRO A 27 5.14 0.17 2.50
N PHE A 28 6.34 0.57 2.95
CA PHE A 28 6.51 1.78 3.73
C PHE A 28 6.20 3.05 2.94
N LYS A 29 6.59 3.09 1.66
CA LYS A 29 6.28 4.22 0.78
C LYS A 29 4.76 4.35 0.57
N ILE A 30 4.06 3.24 0.35
CA ILE A 30 2.59 3.21 0.21
C ILE A 30 1.95 3.74 1.49
N TYR A 31 2.36 3.22 2.65
CA TYR A 31 1.85 3.65 3.94
C TYR A 31 2.01 5.16 4.16
N ARG A 32 3.21 5.71 3.91
CA ARG A 32 3.48 7.14 4.02
C ARG A 32 2.61 7.98 3.08
N ASN A 33 2.52 7.59 1.81
CA ASN A 33 1.70 8.29 0.83
C ASN A 33 0.21 8.30 1.22
N THR A 34 -0.27 7.20 1.82
CA THR A 34 -1.63 7.13 2.36
C THR A 34 -1.84 8.06 3.53
N LEU A 35 -0.89 8.16 4.47
CA LEU A 35 -0.98 9.13 5.57
C LEU A 35 -1.02 10.57 5.06
N GLU A 36 -0.20 10.89 4.06
CA GLU A 36 -0.20 12.20 3.40
C GLU A 36 -1.53 12.47 2.66
N SER A 37 -2.11 11.45 2.02
CA SER A 37 -3.44 11.52 1.38
C SER A 37 -4.54 11.82 2.40
N LEU A 38 -4.54 11.09 3.52
CA LEU A 38 -5.53 11.27 4.59
C LEU A 38 -5.39 12.61 5.29
N SER A 39 -4.17 13.09 5.55
CA SER A 39 -3.95 14.38 6.21
C SER A 39 -4.40 15.57 5.35
N ASN A 40 -4.28 15.45 4.03
CA ASN A 40 -4.58 16.52 3.08
C ASN A 40 -5.97 16.37 2.42
N SER A 41 -6.76 15.37 2.83
CA SER A 41 -8.07 15.05 2.25
C SER A 41 -9.14 16.13 2.44
N ALA A 42 -8.88 17.15 3.26
CA ALA A 42 -9.71 18.34 3.42
C ALA A 42 -9.46 19.41 2.32
N ASP A 43 -8.27 19.44 1.73
CA ASP A 43 -7.86 20.38 0.67
C ASP A 43 -8.22 19.83 -0.73
N LYS A 44 -9.47 19.36 -0.90
CA LYS A 44 -9.97 18.82 -2.18
C LYS A 44 -9.97 19.92 -3.25
N THR A 45 -8.88 20.00 -4.01
CA THR A 45 -8.81 20.74 -5.27
C THR A 45 -9.97 20.34 -6.20
N SER A 46 -10.46 21.32 -6.98
CA SER A 46 -11.75 21.33 -7.69
C SER A 46 -12.11 20.12 -8.56
N SER A 47 -11.15 19.28 -8.92
CA SER A 47 -11.35 18.10 -9.77
C SER A 47 -11.89 16.88 -9.00
N GLU A 48 -11.43 16.65 -7.77
CA GLU A 48 -11.94 15.54 -6.93
C GLU A 48 -13.32 15.86 -6.34
N SER A 49 -13.62 17.12 -6.04
CA SER A 49 -14.94 17.52 -5.54
C SER A 49 -16.06 17.34 -6.59
N THR A 50 -15.70 17.41 -7.87
CA THR A 50 -16.64 17.14 -8.97
C THR A 50 -16.94 15.65 -9.08
N LEU A 51 -15.94 14.78 -8.86
CA LEU A 51 -16.11 13.32 -8.81
C LEU A 51 -16.89 12.86 -7.59
N ASP A 52 -16.68 13.49 -6.43
CA ASP A 52 -17.37 13.17 -5.18
C ASP A 52 -18.90 13.32 -5.33
N LYS A 53 -19.35 14.30 -6.12
CA LYS A 53 -20.78 14.51 -6.40
C LYS A 53 -21.38 13.47 -7.34
N GLU A 54 -20.59 12.92 -8.26
CA GLU A 54 -21.08 12.04 -9.32
C GLU A 54 -20.87 10.56 -9.02
N PHE A 55 -19.77 10.23 -8.34
CA PHE A 55 -19.39 8.87 -7.95
C PHE A 55 -18.98 8.80 -6.46
N PRO A 56 -19.85 9.23 -5.53
CA PRO A 56 -19.53 9.31 -4.10
C PRO A 56 -19.08 7.98 -3.51
N LEU A 57 -19.76 6.88 -3.89
CA LEU A 57 -19.41 5.53 -3.43
C LEU A 57 -18.01 5.10 -3.87
N TYR A 58 -17.58 5.54 -5.05
CA TYR A 58 -16.28 5.18 -5.58
C TYR A 58 -15.17 5.94 -4.88
N VAL A 59 -15.34 7.26 -4.73
CA VAL A 59 -14.40 8.12 -4.01
C VAL A 59 -14.28 7.67 -2.55
N TRP A 60 -15.42 7.37 -1.90
CA TRP A 60 -15.45 6.77 -0.57
C TRP A 60 -14.70 5.44 -0.51
N SER A 61 -14.88 4.55 -1.49
CA SER A 61 -14.20 3.25 -1.53
C SER A 61 -12.68 3.41 -1.60
N VAL A 62 -12.16 4.33 -2.44
CA VAL A 62 -10.72 4.62 -2.50
C VAL A 62 -10.22 5.16 -1.16
N GLY A 63 -10.97 6.06 -0.53
CA GLY A 63 -10.66 6.58 0.82
C GLY A 63 -10.70 5.51 1.91
N LEU A 64 -11.56 4.50 1.78
CA LEU A 64 -11.60 3.35 2.69
C LEU A 64 -10.31 2.54 2.65
N TYR A 65 -9.72 2.32 1.46
CA TYR A 65 -8.42 1.66 1.35
C TYR A 65 -7.31 2.46 2.03
N ASP A 66 -7.34 3.79 1.93
CA ASP A 66 -6.41 4.65 2.67
C ASP A 66 -6.56 4.49 4.19
N ALA A 67 -7.79 4.50 4.70
CA ALA A 67 -8.04 4.27 6.12
C ALA A 67 -7.57 2.87 6.57
N ILE A 68 -7.82 1.83 5.79
CA ILE A 68 -7.35 0.47 6.07
C ILE A 68 -5.82 0.45 6.13
N ILE A 69 -5.14 0.97 5.11
CA ILE A 69 -3.67 0.98 5.03
C ILE A 69 -3.06 1.71 6.23
N ALA A 70 -3.61 2.87 6.62
CA ALA A 70 -3.16 3.63 7.77
C ALA A 70 -3.25 2.84 9.10
N LEU A 71 -4.24 1.96 9.22
CA LEU A 71 -4.46 1.12 10.39
C LEU A 71 -3.64 -0.18 10.41
N ILE A 72 -3.10 -0.64 9.27
CA ILE A 72 -2.39 -1.92 9.17
C ILE A 72 -1.23 -2.00 10.17
N TYR A 73 -0.37 -0.97 10.26
CA TYR A 73 0.79 -1.00 11.15
C TYR A 73 0.42 -0.92 12.64
N PRO A 74 -0.43 0.04 13.09
CA PRO A 74 -0.90 0.04 14.47
C PRO A 74 -1.61 -1.25 14.89
N LEU A 75 -2.56 -1.73 14.08
CA LEU A 75 -3.32 -2.94 14.39
C LEU A 75 -2.46 -4.19 14.35
N GLY A 76 -1.54 -4.29 13.39
CA GLY A 76 -0.64 -5.43 13.29
C GLY A 76 0.37 -5.50 14.43
N PHE A 77 0.83 -4.35 14.94
CA PHE A 77 1.64 -4.31 16.16
C PHE A 77 0.83 -4.78 17.38
N ILE A 78 -0.39 -4.26 17.56
CA ILE A 78 -1.27 -4.67 18.65
C ILE A 78 -1.55 -6.18 18.58
N SER A 79 -1.87 -6.70 17.39
CA SER A 79 -2.12 -8.14 17.21
C SER A 79 -0.88 -8.97 17.52
N ALA A 80 0.32 -8.52 17.13
CA ALA A 80 1.57 -9.22 17.44
C ALA A 80 1.82 -9.29 18.95
N VAL A 81 1.54 -8.21 19.69
CA VAL A 81 1.68 -8.21 21.15
C VAL A 81 0.65 -9.13 21.81
N ILE A 82 -0.61 -9.10 21.37
CA ILE A 82 -1.68 -9.95 21.94
C ILE A 82 -1.40 -11.43 21.69
N THR A 83 -0.98 -11.81 20.47
CA THR A 83 -0.72 -13.22 20.15
C THR A 83 0.49 -13.75 20.90
N THR A 84 1.53 -12.95 21.09
CA THR A 84 2.74 -13.37 21.81
C THR A 84 2.58 -13.39 23.33
N TYR A 85 1.89 -12.42 23.93
CA TYR A 85 1.79 -12.33 25.40
C TYR A 85 0.44 -12.79 25.97
N GLY A 86 -0.63 -12.73 25.18
CA GLY A 86 -1.98 -13.11 25.57
C GLY A 86 -2.31 -14.59 25.37
N ALA A 87 -1.52 -15.32 24.57
CA ALA A 87 -1.75 -16.75 24.28
C ALA A 87 -0.87 -17.71 25.11
N LYS A 88 -0.24 -17.21 26.18
CA LYS A 88 0.70 -17.98 27.03
C LYS A 88 0.18 -19.32 27.55
N ASP A 89 -1.13 -19.49 27.67
CA ASP A 89 -1.73 -20.75 28.13
C ASP A 89 -1.84 -21.83 27.03
N TYR A 90 -1.65 -21.49 25.75
CA TYR A 90 -1.88 -22.38 24.60
C TYR A 90 -0.62 -22.80 23.83
N TYR A 91 0.49 -22.08 23.95
CA TYR A 91 1.73 -22.35 23.21
C TYR A 91 2.89 -22.66 24.17
N THR A 92 3.76 -23.60 23.79
CA THR A 92 5.00 -23.89 24.51
C THR A 92 5.96 -22.69 24.40
N ASP A 93 6.63 -22.36 25.51
CA ASP A 93 7.49 -21.15 25.70
C ASP A 93 8.54 -20.87 24.59
N GLU A 94 8.87 -21.84 23.74
CA GLU A 94 9.86 -21.71 22.66
C GLU A 94 9.32 -21.05 21.36
N TYR A 95 8.00 -20.98 21.14
CA TYR A 95 7.41 -20.50 19.88
C TYR A 95 6.92 -19.04 19.91
N ASP A 96 6.81 -18.42 21.08
CA ASP A 96 6.20 -17.10 21.27
C ASP A 96 6.91 -15.98 20.48
N TRP A 97 8.24 -16.01 20.45
CA TRP A 97 9.03 -15.00 19.75
C TRP A 97 9.00 -15.15 18.22
N GLN A 98 8.93 -16.39 17.71
CA GLN A 98 8.85 -16.61 16.27
C GLN A 98 7.53 -16.09 15.72
N VAL A 99 6.42 -16.34 16.44
CA VAL A 99 5.08 -15.85 16.08
C VAL A 99 5.07 -14.32 16.02
N PHE A 100 5.70 -13.65 16.98
CA PHE A 100 5.84 -12.19 16.99
C PHE A 100 6.49 -11.67 15.70
N ILE A 101 7.65 -12.24 15.34
CA ILE A 101 8.40 -11.83 14.16
C ILE A 101 7.64 -12.13 12.87
N TYR A 102 7.02 -13.30 12.73
CA TYR A 102 6.22 -13.63 11.55
C TYR A 102 5.01 -12.70 11.39
N MET A 103 4.38 -12.31 12.49
CA MET A 103 3.26 -11.38 12.45
C MET A 103 3.72 -9.98 12.01
N LEU A 104 4.84 -9.47 12.55
CA LEU A 104 5.41 -8.20 12.11
C LEU A 104 5.80 -8.20 10.62
N ILE A 105 6.43 -9.27 10.14
CA ILE A 105 6.78 -9.42 8.73
C ILE A 105 5.52 -9.42 7.86
N SER A 106 4.49 -10.19 8.23
CA SER A 106 3.23 -10.26 7.48
C SER A 106 2.52 -8.91 7.44
N THR A 107 2.44 -8.23 8.59
CA THR A 107 1.92 -6.86 8.71
C THR A 107 2.71 -5.86 7.87
N TYR A 108 4.02 -6.01 7.78
CA TYR A 108 4.87 -5.09 7.02
C TYR A 108 4.51 -5.04 5.54
N PHE A 109 4.21 -6.20 4.93
CA PHE A 109 3.91 -6.34 3.51
C PHE A 109 2.44 -6.16 3.15
N LEU A 110 1.52 -6.20 4.12
CA LEU A 110 0.08 -6.00 3.90
C LEU A 110 -0.29 -4.69 3.17
N PRO A 111 0.36 -3.53 3.41
CA PRO A 111 0.10 -2.30 2.64
C PRO A 111 0.36 -2.45 1.15
N LEU A 112 1.22 -3.38 0.73
CA LEU A 112 1.48 -3.65 -0.68
C LEU A 112 0.22 -4.21 -1.36
N VAL A 113 -0.45 -5.16 -0.72
CA VAL A 113 -1.67 -5.79 -1.25
C VAL A 113 -2.81 -4.75 -1.35
N PHE A 114 -3.06 -4.04 -0.26
CA PHE A 114 -4.12 -3.03 -0.25
C PHE A 114 -3.80 -1.82 -1.13
N GLY A 115 -2.53 -1.44 -1.23
CA GLY A 115 -2.06 -0.39 -2.14
C GLY A 115 -2.31 -0.75 -3.60
N LEU A 116 -2.02 -1.99 -4.00
CA LEU A 116 -2.32 -2.48 -5.36
C LEU A 116 -3.83 -2.46 -5.66
N LEU A 117 -4.67 -2.93 -4.72
CA LEU A 117 -6.13 -2.88 -4.88
C LEU A 117 -6.63 -1.44 -5.01
N LYS A 118 -6.12 -0.52 -4.19
CA LYS A 118 -6.40 0.91 -4.28
C LYS A 118 -6.00 1.49 -5.63
N GLU A 119 -4.82 1.16 -6.14
CA GLU A 119 -4.33 1.64 -7.44
C GLU A 119 -5.22 1.15 -8.59
N LEU A 120 -5.59 -0.12 -8.60
CA LEU A 120 -6.51 -0.69 -9.60
C LEU A 120 -7.86 0.03 -9.59
N LEU A 121 -8.42 0.28 -8.41
CA LEU A 121 -9.64 1.07 -8.27
C LEU A 121 -9.43 2.51 -8.77
N SER A 122 -8.34 3.16 -8.37
CA SER A 122 -8.07 4.56 -8.77
C SER A 122 -7.91 4.71 -10.29
N ILE A 123 -7.34 3.72 -10.97
CA ILE A 123 -7.21 3.70 -12.44
C ILE A 123 -8.59 3.67 -13.11
N THR A 124 -9.49 2.80 -12.64
CA THR A 124 -10.85 2.70 -13.19
C THR A 124 -11.63 4.01 -12.99
N LEU A 125 -11.46 4.70 -11.85
CA LEU A 125 -12.06 6.03 -11.64
C LEU A 125 -11.55 7.05 -12.66
N LYS A 126 -10.23 7.09 -12.88
CA LYS A 126 -9.62 7.99 -13.86
C LYS A 126 -10.14 7.70 -15.27
N MET A 127 -10.29 6.43 -15.63
CA MET A 127 -10.86 6.05 -16.93
C MET A 127 -12.31 6.55 -17.10
N LEU A 128 -13.16 6.36 -16.09
CA LEU A 128 -14.53 6.88 -16.09
C LEU A 128 -14.57 8.40 -16.25
N LEU A 129 -13.66 9.10 -15.56
CA LEU A 129 -13.50 10.55 -15.66
C LEU A 129 -13.11 10.97 -17.08
N TYR A 130 -12.11 10.31 -17.68
CA TYR A 130 -11.68 10.60 -19.06
C TYR A 130 -12.78 10.34 -20.09
N LEU A 131 -13.48 9.20 -20.00
CA LEU A 131 -14.61 8.89 -20.90
C LEU A 131 -15.69 9.95 -20.82
N LYS A 132 -15.97 10.46 -19.62
CA LYS A 132 -16.95 11.53 -19.42
C LYS A 132 -16.50 12.86 -20.02
N ILE A 133 -15.23 13.23 -19.86
CA ILE A 133 -14.70 14.46 -20.48
C ILE A 133 -14.89 14.42 -22.00
N ILE A 134 -14.55 13.28 -22.61
CA ILE A 134 -14.68 13.07 -24.06
C ILE A 134 -16.17 13.07 -24.48
N SER A 135 -17.05 12.44 -23.70
CA SER A 135 -18.50 12.42 -24.00
C SER A 135 -19.18 13.79 -23.91
N LYS A 136 -18.57 14.77 -23.24
CA LYS A 136 -19.09 16.15 -23.13
C LYS A 136 -18.48 17.10 -24.16
N GLN A 137 -17.46 16.69 -24.90
CA GLN A 137 -16.94 17.39 -26.09
C GLN A 137 -17.77 16.99 -27.32
#